data_AF-A0A8H8XQB8-F1
#
_entry.id   AF-A0A8H8XQB8-F1
#
_cell.length_a   1.000
_cell.length_b   1.000
_cell.length_c   1.000
_cell.angle_alpha   90.00
_cell.angle_beta   90.00
_cell.angle_gamma   90.00
#
_symmetry.space_group_name_H-M   'P 1'
#
loop_
_entity.id
_entity.type
_entity.pdbx_description
1 polymer ?
#
loop_
_entity_poly.entity_id
_entity_poly.type
_entity_poly.pdbx_seq_one_letter_code
_entity_poly.pdbx_strand_id
1 'polypeptide(L)'
;MNRSEFIKLMGYPEEWILWGMLSEDILRIQMSEYEPGSEAASEHYRNGAFHFWLQQKPSKEALIKLAKLSFLDPDQLMAEWLRNDYITKAESADEEVLSLLRKSGI
;
A
#
# COMPACT_ATOMS: atom_id res chain seq x y z
N MET A 1 17.22 -1.50 -14.12
CA MET A 1 16.46 -2.23 -13.11
C MET A 1 15.22 -2.82 -13.74
N ASN A 2 14.96 -4.11 -13.52
CA ASN A 2 13.72 -4.76 -13.96
C ASN A 2 12.65 -4.75 -12.85
N ARG A 3 11.42 -5.17 -13.17
CA ARG A 3 10.28 -5.17 -12.25
C ARG A 3 10.56 -5.94 -10.95
N SER A 4 11.07 -7.16 -11.04
CA SER A 4 11.31 -8.01 -9.87
C SER A 4 12.39 -7.44 -8.96
N GLU A 5 13.43 -6.84 -9.54
CA GLU A 5 14.46 -6.11 -8.79
C GLU A 5 13.85 -4.92 -8.05
N PHE A 6 13.05 -4.09 -8.73
CA PHE A 6 12.43 -2.92 -8.12
C PHE A 6 11.54 -3.28 -6.94
N ILE A 7 10.63 -4.24 -7.13
CA ILE A 7 9.70 -4.70 -6.09
C ILE A 7 10.47 -5.15 -4.84
N LYS A 8 11.51 -5.97 -5.03
CA LYS A 8 12.34 -6.47 -3.93
C LYS A 8 13.09 -5.33 -3.25
N LEU A 9 13.65 -4.41 -4.04
CA LEU A 9 14.44 -3.29 -3.55
C LEU A 9 13.59 -2.29 -2.75
N MET A 10 12.35 -2.05 -3.17
CA MET A 10 11.41 -1.17 -2.48
C MET A 10 10.69 -1.86 -1.31
N GLY A 11 10.98 -3.14 -1.06
CA GLY A 11 10.44 -3.89 0.06
C GLY A 11 8.94 -4.11 0.00
N TYR A 12 8.35 -4.27 -1.18
CA TYR A 12 6.93 -4.61 -1.30
C TYR A 12 6.67 -6.02 -0.77
N PRO A 13 5.72 -6.20 0.18
CA PRO A 13 5.18 -7.52 0.52
C PRO A 13 4.63 -8.24 -0.72
N GLU A 14 4.75 -9.58 -0.77
CA GLU A 14 4.35 -10.37 -1.94
C GLU A 14 2.85 -10.25 -2.26
N GLU A 15 2.03 -10.00 -1.24
CA GLU A 15 0.59 -9.85 -1.32
C GLU A 15 0.17 -8.69 -2.22
N TRP A 16 1.01 -7.66 -2.35
CA TRP A 16 0.79 -6.58 -3.32
C TRP A 16 0.67 -7.12 -4.75
N ILE A 17 1.49 -8.10 -5.10
CA ILE A 17 1.50 -8.72 -6.43
C ILE A 17 0.37 -9.74 -6.52
N LEU A 18 0.27 -10.63 -5.52
CA LEU A 18 -0.71 -11.72 -5.53
C LEU A 18 -2.15 -11.24 -5.56
N TRP A 19 -2.44 -10.10 -4.92
CA TRP A 19 -3.80 -9.54 -4.89
C TRP A 19 -4.07 -8.52 -6.00
N GLY A 20 -3.11 -8.30 -6.90
CA GLY A 20 -3.20 -7.35 -8.01
C GLY A 20 -3.22 -5.88 -7.58
N MET A 21 -2.71 -5.58 -6.39
CA MET A 21 -2.72 -4.23 -5.82
C MET A 21 -1.52 -3.40 -6.30
N LEU A 22 -0.42 -4.04 -6.70
CA LEU A 22 0.71 -3.38 -7.36
C LEU A 22 0.59 -3.59 -8.88
N SER A 23 -0.21 -2.73 -9.50
CA SER A 23 -0.49 -2.77 -10.94
C SER A 23 0.71 -2.32 -11.77
N GLU A 24 0.71 -2.68 -13.06
CA GLU A 24 1.74 -2.23 -14.01
C GLU A 24 1.77 -0.71 -14.16
N ASP A 25 0.65 -0.02 -13.95
CA ASP A 25 0.62 1.45 -13.99
C ASP A 25 1.37 2.08 -12.82
N ILE A 26 1.16 1.56 -11.59
CA ILE A 26 1.91 2.00 -10.40
C ILE A 26 3.40 1.74 -10.61
N LEU A 27 3.76 0.52 -11.03
CA LEU A 27 5.15 0.14 -11.26
C LEU A 27 5.81 1.00 -12.34
N ARG A 28 5.12 1.26 -13.45
CA ARG A 28 5.66 2.10 -14.53
C ARG A 28 5.97 3.51 -14.04
N ILE A 29 5.05 4.12 -13.28
CA ILE A 29 5.25 5.46 -12.70
C ILE A 29 6.46 5.44 -11.76
N GLN A 30 6.45 4.55 -10.78
CA GLN A 30 7.48 4.51 -9.75
C GLN A 30 8.88 4.15 -10.28
N MET A 31 8.96 3.21 -11.21
CA MET A 31 10.23 2.85 -11.85
C MET A 31 10.76 3.99 -12.74
N SER A 32 9.89 4.85 -13.28
CA SER A 32 10.31 6.03 -14.04
C SER A 32 10.82 7.17 -13.16
N GLU A 33 10.39 7.22 -11.90
CA GLU A 33 10.78 8.20 -10.88
C GLU A 33 11.93 7.70 -10.00
N TYR A 34 12.39 6.47 -10.20
CA TYR A 34 13.45 5.88 -9.39
C TYR A 34 14.82 6.46 -9.75
N GLU A 35 15.54 6.89 -8.72
CA GLU A 35 16.94 7.28 -8.79
C GLU A 35 17.79 6.39 -7.86
N PRO A 36 19.01 5.97 -8.26
CA PRO A 36 19.90 5.23 -7.37
C PRO A 36 20.18 6.03 -6.09
N GLY A 37 20.00 5.39 -4.93
CA GLY A 37 20.07 6.05 -3.61
C GLY A 37 18.68 6.27 -2.98
N SER A 38 17.60 6.22 -3.76
CA SER A 38 16.22 6.35 -3.24
C SER A 38 15.74 5.14 -2.43
N GLU A 39 16.50 4.05 -2.36
CA GLU A 39 16.16 2.85 -1.59
C GLU A 39 16.08 3.12 -0.09
N ALA A 40 16.87 4.09 0.40
CA ALA A 40 16.84 4.53 1.80
C ALA A 40 15.49 5.16 2.20
N ALA A 41 14.70 5.54 1.20
CA ALA A 41 13.38 6.17 1.28
C ALA A 41 12.31 5.29 0.61
N SER A 42 12.51 3.96 0.60
CA SER A 42 11.63 2.98 -0.07
C SER A 42 10.15 3.06 0.36
N GLU A 43 9.88 3.50 1.58
CA GLU A 43 8.55 3.74 2.12
C GLU A 43 7.75 4.76 1.32
N HIS A 44 8.40 5.73 0.67
CA HIS A 44 7.72 6.69 -0.19
C HIS A 44 7.04 6.02 -1.38
N TYR A 45 7.65 4.98 -1.96
CA TYR A 45 7.05 4.21 -3.05
C TYR A 45 5.86 3.40 -2.54
N ARG A 46 6.00 2.70 -1.42
CA ARG A 46 4.88 1.92 -0.84
C ARG A 46 3.72 2.83 -0.45
N ASN A 47 4.00 3.94 0.21
CA ASN A 47 3.01 4.97 0.54
C ASN A 47 2.34 5.55 -0.71
N GLY A 48 3.11 5.82 -1.76
CA GLY A 48 2.58 6.27 -3.06
C GLY A 48 1.60 5.26 -3.67
N ALA A 49 1.89 3.95 -3.58
CA ALA A 49 0.99 2.91 -4.05
C ALA A 49 -0.33 2.87 -3.25
N PHE A 50 -0.28 3.06 -1.92
CA PHE A 50 -1.50 3.21 -1.12
C PHE A 50 -2.33 4.42 -1.56
N HIS A 51 -1.70 5.58 -1.71
CA HIS A 51 -2.40 6.79 -2.12
C HIS A 51 -3.00 6.69 -3.53
N PHE A 52 -2.32 6.03 -4.45
CA PHE A 52 -2.85 5.77 -5.79
C PHE A 52 -4.22 5.09 -5.72
N TRP A 53 -4.40 4.08 -4.87
CA TRP A 53 -5.69 3.43 -4.68
C TRP A 53 -6.69 4.31 -3.93
N LEU A 54 -6.27 4.92 -2.82
CA LEU A 54 -7.15 5.69 -1.94
C LEU A 54 -7.75 6.92 -2.64
N GLN A 55 -6.99 7.57 -3.54
CA GLN A 55 -7.46 8.71 -4.33
C GLN A 55 -8.56 8.32 -5.34
N GLN A 56 -8.63 7.06 -5.74
CA GLN A 56 -9.60 6.55 -6.72
C GLN A 56 -10.92 6.09 -6.10
N LYS A 57 -11.16 6.35 -4.81
CA LYS A 57 -12.34 5.87 -4.07
C LYS A 57 -12.50 4.35 -4.20
N PRO A 58 -11.55 3.58 -3.65
CA PRO A 58 -11.48 2.15 -3.89
C PRO A 58 -12.74 1.44 -3.36
N SER A 59 -13.12 0.35 -4.01
CA SER A 59 -14.23 -0.49 -3.55
C SER A 59 -13.94 -1.07 -2.16
N LYS A 60 -14.97 -1.53 -1.47
CA LYS A 60 -14.83 -2.24 -0.19
C LYS A 60 -13.81 -3.38 -0.25
N GLU A 61 -13.85 -4.20 -1.30
CA GLU A 61 -12.89 -5.31 -1.48
C GLU A 61 -11.45 -4.80 -1.58
N ALA A 62 -11.23 -3.71 -2.31
CA ALA A 62 -9.92 -3.08 -2.40
C ALA A 62 -9.49 -2.48 -1.05
N LEU A 63 -10.41 -1.85 -0.29
CA LEU A 63 -10.13 -1.36 1.06
C LEU A 63 -9.75 -2.49 2.03
N ILE A 64 -10.40 -3.65 1.98
CA ILE A 64 -10.01 -4.82 2.78
C ILE A 64 -8.59 -5.26 2.46
N LYS A 65 -8.21 -5.27 1.18
CA LYS A 65 -6.84 -5.59 0.75
C LYS A 65 -5.85 -4.53 1.23
N LEU A 66 -6.14 -3.24 1.04
CA LEU A 66 -5.30 -2.14 1.52
C LEU A 66 -5.11 -2.21 3.05
N ALA A 67 -6.18 -2.48 3.80
CA ALA A 67 -6.11 -2.66 5.24
C ALA A 67 -5.16 -3.81 5.62
N LYS A 68 -5.28 -4.97 4.98
CA LYS A 68 -4.37 -6.11 5.21
C LYS A 68 -2.92 -5.76 4.82
N LEU A 69 -2.71 -5.14 3.66
CA LEU A 69 -1.39 -4.73 3.19
C LEU A 69 -0.71 -3.75 4.16
N SER A 70 -1.48 -2.87 4.82
CA SER A 70 -0.92 -1.96 5.81
C SER A 70 -0.35 -2.68 7.04
N PHE A 71 -0.91 -3.82 7.45
CA PHE A 71 -0.34 -4.63 8.55
C PHE A 71 0.89 -5.43 8.10
N LEU A 72 1.08 -5.62 6.80
CA LEU A 72 2.22 -6.31 6.22
C LEU A 72 3.36 -5.35 5.81
N ASP A 73 3.13 -4.03 5.82
CA ASP A 73 4.14 -3.07 5.42
C ASP A 73 5.34 -3.09 6.39
N PRO A 74 6.59 -3.11 5.90
CA PRO A 74 7.75 -3.08 6.77
C PRO A 74 7.89 -1.76 7.56
N ASP A 75 7.26 -0.67 7.13
CA ASP A 75 7.17 0.58 7.88
C ASP A 75 5.79 0.71 8.55
N GLN A 76 5.70 0.23 9.79
CA GLN A 76 4.45 0.27 10.55
C GLN A 76 4.04 1.67 11.02
N LEU A 77 4.96 2.64 11.12
CA LEU A 77 4.61 4.02 11.48
C LEU A 77 3.86 4.70 10.34
N MET A 78 4.39 4.57 9.11
CA MET A 78 3.72 5.03 7.90
C MET A 78 2.38 4.30 7.69
N ALA A 79 2.37 2.98 7.88
CA ALA A 79 1.17 2.19 7.67
C ALA A 79 0.07 2.45 8.71
N GLU A 80 0.43 2.70 9.97
CA GLU A 80 -0.54 3.10 11.01
C GLU A 80 -1.24 4.42 10.64
N TRP A 81 -0.48 5.38 10.13
CA TRP A 81 -1.03 6.63 9.65
C TRP A 81 -2.02 6.42 8.50
N LEU A 82 -1.66 5.58 7.51
CA LEU A 82 -2.58 5.21 6.44
C LEU A 82 -3.87 4.57 6.94
N ARG A 83 -3.79 3.65 7.92
CA ARG A 83 -4.97 3.04 8.53
C ARG A 83 -5.86 4.10 9.16
N ASN A 84 -5.31 4.94 10.03
CA ASN A 84 -6.06 5.86 10.87
C ASN A 84 -6.59 7.08 10.13
N ASP A 85 -5.86 7.59 9.14
CA ASP A 85 -6.18 8.84 8.48
C ASP A 85 -6.75 8.69 7.07
N TYR A 86 -6.61 7.53 6.44
CA TYR A 86 -7.10 7.30 5.08
C TYR A 86 -8.08 6.15 4.98
N ILE A 87 -7.70 4.95 5.41
CA ILE A 87 -8.52 3.75 5.20
C ILE A 87 -9.82 3.84 6.01
N THR A 88 -9.77 4.24 7.28
CA THR A 88 -10.96 4.44 8.13
C THR A 88 -11.89 5.54 7.61
N LYS A 89 -11.37 6.51 6.87
CA LYS A 89 -12.11 7.68 6.36
C LYS A 89 -12.54 7.53 4.90
N ALA A 90 -12.18 6.43 4.24
CA ALA A 90 -12.56 6.18 2.86
C ALA A 90 -14.08 6.01 2.73
N GLU A 91 -14.64 6.47 1.62
CA GLU A 91 -16.10 6.47 1.38
C GLU A 91 -16.74 5.07 1.49
N SER A 92 -16.01 4.03 1.08
CA SER A 92 -16.46 2.63 1.15
C SER A 92 -16.05 1.91 2.45
N ALA A 93 -15.55 2.61 3.47
CA ALA A 93 -15.13 2.02 4.73
C ALA A 93 -16.34 1.73 5.63
N ASP A 94 -16.85 0.50 5.54
CA ASP A 94 -17.96 0.02 6.36
C ASP A 94 -17.48 -0.70 7.63
N GLU A 95 -18.44 -1.19 8.43
CA GLU A 95 -18.16 -1.83 9.70
C GLU A 95 -17.24 -3.06 9.57
N GLU A 96 -17.27 -3.77 8.44
CA GLU A 96 -16.36 -4.88 8.22
C GLU A 96 -14.92 -4.40 8.10
N VAL A 97 -14.68 -3.37 7.27
CA VAL A 97 -13.35 -2.74 7.12
C VAL A 97 -12.85 -2.23 8.46
N LEU A 98 -13.68 -1.50 9.20
CA LEU A 98 -13.32 -0.95 10.51
C LEU A 98 -13.04 -2.05 11.54
N SER A 99 -13.81 -3.14 11.52
CA SER A 99 -13.57 -4.27 12.42
C SER A 99 -12.23 -4.95 12.16
N LEU A 100 -11.81 -5.05 10.90
CA LEU A 100 -10.53 -5.64 10.52
C LEU A 100 -9.36 -4.80 11.03
N LEU A 101 -9.47 -3.47 10.94
CA LEU A 101 -8.45 -2.54 11.44
C LEU A 101 -8.32 -2.60 12.97
N ARG A 102 -9.41 -2.78 13.70
CA ARG A 102 -9.38 -2.90 15.17
C ARG A 102 -8.80 -4.23 15.65
N LYS A 103 -9.12 -5.34 14.98
CA LYS A 103 -8.67 -6.68 15.38
C LYS A 103 -7.19 -6.94 15.14
N SER A 104 -6.59 -6.22 14.20
CA SER A 104 -5.22 -6.43 13.76
C SER A 104 -4.22 -5.48 14.46
N GLY A 105 -4.69 -4.64 15.38
CA GLY A 105 -3.88 -3.77 16.24
C GLY A 105 -3.55 -4.36 17.61
N ILE A 106 -3.35 -5.68 17.70
CA ILE A 106 -2.97 -6.42 18.92
C ILE A 106 -1.54 -6.91 18.80
#